data_AF-A0A1I7EY43-F1
#
_entry.id   AF-A0A1I7EY43-F1
#
_cell.length_a   1.000
_cell.length_b   1.000
_cell.length_c   1.000
_cell.angle_alpha   90.00
_cell.angle_beta   90.00
_cell.angle_gamma   90.00
#
_symmetry.space_group_name_H-M   'P 1'
#
loop_
_entity.id
_entity.type
_entity.pdbx_description
1 polymer ?
#
loop_
_entity_poly.entity_id
_entity_poly.type
_entity_poly.pdbx_seq_one_letter_code
_entity_poly.pdbx_strand_id
1 'polypeptide(L)'
;MKTQKYILTTAAFLGMLTVILGAFGAHGLKKIVDADAVATYETGIRYQMYHVFALLFLGLSKIKPRQQKIISVLFLIGILFFSGSIYLLTFKSKFSVDISFLGPITPVGGLFLIAGWAALAYSYWKK
;
A
#
# COMPACT_ATOMS: atom_id res chain seq x y z
N MET A 1 14.10 -19.14 0.78
CA MET A 1 14.79 -18.56 1.96
C MET A 1 15.12 -17.08 1.83
N LYS A 2 16.08 -16.61 1.00
CA LYS A 2 16.45 -15.17 0.96
C LYS A 2 15.26 -14.25 0.60
N THR A 3 14.52 -14.55 -0.47
CA THR A 3 13.35 -13.77 -0.90
C THR A 3 12.27 -13.64 0.17
N GLN A 4 11.95 -14.73 0.87
CA GLN A 4 10.95 -14.73 1.94
C GLN A 4 11.35 -13.80 3.09
N LYS A 5 12.63 -13.85 3.51
CA LYS A 5 13.13 -12.96 4.57
C LYS A 5 12.95 -11.49 4.19
N TYR A 6 13.31 -11.11 2.96
CA TYR A 6 13.10 -9.73 2.49
C TYR A 6 11.62 -9.33 2.49
N ILE A 7 10.74 -10.18 1.97
CA ILE A 7 9.29 -9.90 1.94
C ILE A 7 8.76 -9.69 3.35
N LEU A 8 9.09 -10.57 4.30
CA LEU A 8 8.62 -10.49 5.68
C LEU A 8 9.16 -9.26 6.41
N THR A 9 10.45 -8.94 6.23
CA THR A 9 11.05 -7.73 6.81
C THR A 9 10.41 -6.47 6.24
N THR A 10 10.19 -6.40 4.92
CA THR A 10 9.51 -5.26 4.29
C THR A 10 8.07 -5.14 4.76
N ALA A 11 7.33 -6.25 4.87
CA ALA A 11 5.95 -6.24 5.35
C ALA A 11 5.87 -5.77 6.81
N ALA A 12 6.76 -6.23 7.68
CA ALA A 12 6.82 -5.78 9.07
C ALA A 12 7.12 -4.27 9.17
N PHE A 13 8.07 -3.78 8.37
CA PHE A 13 8.38 -2.35 8.30
C PHE A 13 7.18 -1.52 7.80
N LEU A 14 6.52 -1.95 6.73
CA LEU A 14 5.33 -1.28 6.22
C LEU A 14 4.17 -1.35 7.23
N GLY A 15 4.02 -2.45 7.96
CA GLY A 15 3.02 -2.58 9.03
C GLY A 15 3.26 -1.55 10.13
N MET A 16 4.49 -1.43 10.61
CA MET A 16 4.89 -0.39 11.55
C MET A 16 4.57 1.02 11.02
N LEU A 17 4.94 1.34 9.78
CA LEU A 17 4.59 2.63 9.17
C LEU A 17 3.08 2.86 9.10
N THR A 18 2.31 1.83 8.77
CA THR A 18 0.84 1.93 8.67
C THR A 18 0.23 2.28 10.02
N VAL A 19 0.75 1.71 11.12
CA VAL A 19 0.30 2.04 12.49
C VAL A 19 0.67 3.47 12.86
N ILE A 20 1.90 3.92 12.58
CA ILE A 20 2.34 5.30 12.84
C ILE A 20 1.45 6.30 12.10
N LEU A 21 1.26 6.08 10.80
CA LEU A 21 0.44 6.94 9.94
C LEU A 21 -1.04 6.89 10.36
N GLY A 22 -1.58 5.72 10.71
CA GLY A 22 -2.95 5.57 11.19
C GLY A 22 -3.20 6.31 12.52
N ALA A 23 -2.26 6.22 13.46
CA ALA A 23 -2.33 6.95 14.73
C ALA A 23 -2.29 8.47 14.50
N PHE A 24 -1.43 8.93 13.60
CA PHE A 24 -1.39 10.32 13.17
C PHE A 24 -2.71 10.77 12.51
N GLY A 25 -3.29 9.94 11.63
CA GLY A 25 -4.61 10.18 11.02
C GLY A 25 -5.71 10.39 12.06
N ALA A 26 -5.76 9.50 13.07
CA ALA A 26 -6.81 9.51 14.08
C ALA A 26 -6.71 10.67 15.09
N HIS A 27 -5.50 11.11 15.45
CA HIS A 27 -5.28 12.06 16.56
C HIS A 27 -4.75 13.43 16.12
N GLY A 28 -3.92 13.47 15.07
CA GLY A 28 -3.25 14.68 14.59
C GLY A 28 -3.92 15.29 13.37
N LEU A 29 -4.12 14.49 12.33
CA LEU A 29 -4.54 14.95 11.01
C LEU A 29 -5.90 15.67 11.02
N LYS A 30 -6.87 15.20 11.80
CA LYS A 30 -8.21 15.79 11.98
C LYS A 30 -8.21 17.27 12.40
N LYS A 31 -7.10 17.76 12.97
CA LYS A 31 -6.94 19.16 13.39
C LYS A 31 -6.41 20.07 12.28
N ILE A 32 -5.97 19.49 11.16
CA ILE A 32 -5.18 20.17 10.12
C ILE A 32 -5.95 20.24 8.80
N VAL A 33 -6.76 19.22 8.49
CA VAL A 33 -7.53 19.08 7.24
C VAL A 33 -9.01 18.80 7.54
N ASP A 34 -9.86 18.96 6.52
CA ASP A 34 -11.29 18.68 6.63
C ASP A 34 -11.62 17.18 6.75
N ALA A 35 -12.87 16.86 7.09
CA ALA A 35 -13.31 15.50 7.33
C ALA A 35 -13.21 14.58 6.09
N ASP A 36 -13.42 15.14 4.88
CA ASP A 36 -13.36 14.36 3.63
C ASP A 36 -11.91 13.98 3.30
N ALA A 37 -10.96 14.88 3.55
CA ALA A 37 -9.53 14.61 3.44
C ALA A 37 -9.08 13.55 4.46
N VAL A 38 -9.61 13.57 5.68
CA VAL A 38 -9.34 12.52 6.68
C VAL A 38 -9.86 11.16 6.20
N ALA A 39 -11.10 11.09 5.70
CA ALA A 39 -11.67 9.84 5.19
C ALA A 39 -10.87 9.28 3.99
N THR A 40 -10.39 10.19 3.13
CA THR A 40 -9.50 9.84 2.00
C THR A 40 -8.17 9.29 2.51
N TYR A 41 -7.54 9.94 3.49
CA TYR A 41 -6.31 9.48 4.13
C TYR A 41 -6.48 8.08 4.76
N GLU A 42 -7.55 7.87 5.52
CA GLU A 42 -7.86 6.58 6.15
C GLU A 42 -8.07 5.47 5.12
N THR A 43 -8.54 5.80 3.91
CA THR A 43 -8.60 4.86 2.79
C THR A 43 -7.20 4.41 2.36
N GLY A 44 -6.25 5.34 2.25
CA GLY A 44 -4.84 5.00 1.98
C GLY A 44 -4.25 4.07 3.05
N ILE A 45 -4.49 4.36 4.33
CA ILE A 45 -4.02 3.54 5.46
C ILE A 45 -4.58 2.11 5.35
N ARG A 46 -5.88 1.99 5.09
CA ARG A 46 -6.58 0.70 4.99
C ARG A 46 -6.03 -0.15 3.85
N TYR A 47 -5.87 0.45 2.66
CA TYR A 47 -5.31 -0.25 1.51
C TYR A 47 -3.85 -0.64 1.74
N GLN A 48 -3.03 0.21 2.37
CA GLN A 48 -1.68 -0.17 2.76
C GLN A 48 -1.68 -1.39 3.70
N MET A 49 -2.51 -1.39 4.76
CA MET A 49 -2.56 -2.49 5.73
C MET A 49 -3.01 -3.81 5.10
N TYR A 50 -4.02 -3.78 4.22
CA TYR A 50 -4.47 -5.00 3.53
C TYR A 50 -3.35 -5.66 2.73
N HIS A 51 -2.53 -4.85 2.05
CA HIS A 51 -1.42 -5.38 1.26
C HIS A 51 -0.19 -5.71 2.11
N VAL A 52 -0.01 -5.10 3.29
CA VAL A 52 0.94 -5.59 4.29
C VAL A 52 0.59 -7.01 4.73
N PHE A 53 -0.68 -7.28 5.05
CA PHE A 53 -1.10 -8.63 5.39
C PHE A 53 -0.92 -9.60 4.21
N ALA A 54 -1.25 -9.18 2.99
CA ALA A 54 -1.00 -9.97 1.79
C ALA A 54 0.50 -10.33 1.63
N LEU A 55 1.41 -9.38 1.89
CA LEU A 55 2.86 -9.61 1.86
C LEU A 55 3.32 -10.57 2.97
N LEU A 56 2.78 -10.45 4.19
CA LEU A 56 3.08 -11.39 5.29
C LEU A 56 2.69 -12.82 4.91
N PHE A 57 1.44 -13.02 4.45
CA PHE A 57 0.97 -14.33 4.01
C PHE A 57 1.77 -14.86 2.81
N LEU A 58 2.12 -13.98 1.85
CA LEU A 58 2.97 -14.33 0.72
C LEU A 58 4.35 -14.82 1.16
N GLY A 59 4.99 -14.13 2.11
CA GLY A 59 6.31 -14.48 2.64
C GLY A 59 6.33 -15.83 3.37
N LEU A 60 5.22 -16.19 4.02
CA LEU A 60 5.02 -17.47 4.71
C LEU A 60 4.55 -18.61 3.78
N SER A 61 4.09 -18.29 2.57
CA SER A 61 3.57 -19.28 1.62
C SER A 61 4.67 -20.19 1.05
N LYS A 62 4.24 -21.34 0.50
CA LYS A 62 5.09 -22.27 -0.27
C LYS A 62 5.13 -21.94 -1.78
N ILE A 63 4.73 -20.74 -2.18
CA ILE A 63 4.80 -20.28 -3.59
C ILE A 63 6.26 -20.22 -4.04
N LYS A 64 6.53 -20.49 -5.33
CA LYS A 64 7.89 -20.46 -5.88
C LYS A 64 8.53 -19.07 -5.68
N PRO A 65 9.82 -18.97 -5.32
CA PRO A 65 10.47 -17.67 -5.03
C PRO A 65 10.35 -16.63 -6.15
N ARG A 66 10.38 -17.05 -7.42
CA ARG A 66 10.21 -16.15 -8.57
C ARG A 66 8.82 -15.50 -8.60
N GLN A 67 7.77 -16.28 -8.31
CA GLN A 67 6.39 -15.78 -8.25
C GLN A 67 6.19 -14.89 -7.03
N GLN A 68 6.71 -15.27 -5.86
CA GLN A 68 6.70 -14.43 -4.66
C GLN A 68 7.33 -13.06 -4.94
N LYS A 69 8.48 -13.02 -5.62
CA LYS A 69 9.13 -11.76 -5.99
C LYS A 69 8.22 -10.88 -6.85
N ILE A 70 7.62 -11.44 -7.91
CA ILE A 70 6.72 -10.68 -8.81
C ILE A 70 5.52 -10.12 -8.03
N ILE A 71 4.81 -10.97 -7.29
CA ILE A 71 3.64 -10.57 -6.50
C ILE A 71 4.02 -9.49 -5.49
N SER A 72 5.15 -9.65 -4.79
CA SER A 72 5.62 -8.66 -3.82
C SER A 72 5.93 -7.31 -4.46
N VAL A 73 6.56 -7.29 -5.64
CA VAL A 73 6.88 -6.04 -6.34
C VAL A 73 5.60 -5.33 -6.79
N LEU A 74 4.62 -6.07 -7.31
CA LEU A 74 3.32 -5.51 -7.69
C LEU A 74 2.62 -4.86 -6.49
N PHE A 75 2.58 -5.53 -5.34
CA PHE A 75 2.01 -4.93 -4.13
C PHE A 75 2.82 -3.74 -3.62
N LEU A 76 4.15 -3.78 -3.64
CA LEU A 76 4.97 -2.66 -3.15
C LEU A 76 4.82 -1.40 -4.02
N ILE A 77 4.86 -1.55 -5.34
CA ILE A 77 4.62 -0.44 -6.28
C ILE A 77 3.19 0.07 -6.11
N GLY A 78 2.22 -0.84 -6.01
CA GLY A 78 0.82 -0.48 -5.82
C GLY A 78 0.58 0.26 -4.49
N ILE A 79 1.19 -0.15 -3.38
CA ILE A 79 1.12 0.56 -2.10
C ILE A 79 1.69 1.97 -2.25
N LEU A 80 2.89 2.08 -2.83
CA LEU A 80 3.57 3.37 -3.01
C LEU A 80 2.72 4.34 -3.86
N PHE A 81 2.19 3.87 -4.99
CA PHE A 81 1.46 4.73 -5.91
C PHE A 81 0.02 4.96 -5.47
N PHE A 82 -0.66 3.97 -4.91
CA PHE A 82 -2.04 4.12 -4.44
C PHE A 82 -2.11 4.85 -3.10
N SER A 83 -1.47 4.29 -2.07
CA SER A 83 -1.58 4.82 -0.70
C SER A 83 -0.69 6.05 -0.52
N GLY A 84 0.53 6.02 -1.07
CA GLY A 84 1.45 7.16 -1.01
C GLY A 84 0.91 8.42 -1.69
N SER A 85 0.27 8.30 -2.86
CA SER A 85 -0.37 9.45 -3.52
C SER A 85 -1.55 10.00 -2.71
N ILE A 86 -2.39 9.13 -2.13
CA ILE A 86 -3.49 9.52 -1.24
C ILE A 86 -2.97 10.33 -0.05
N TYR A 87 -1.87 9.89 0.59
CA TYR A 87 -1.30 10.62 1.72
C TYR A 87 -0.85 12.01 1.33
N LEU A 88 -0.25 12.19 0.14
CA LEU A 88 0.16 13.51 -0.34
C LEU A 88 -1.05 14.38 -0.71
N LEU A 89 -2.02 13.82 -1.43
CA LEU A 89 -3.25 14.51 -1.85
C LEU A 89 -4.09 15.00 -0.66
N THR A 90 -4.02 14.30 0.48
CA THR A 90 -4.66 14.72 1.74
C THR A 90 -4.22 16.13 2.16
N PHE A 91 -2.98 16.51 1.86
CA PHE A 91 -2.43 17.83 2.20
C PHE A 91 -2.43 18.81 1.03
N LYS A 92 -3.12 18.50 -0.09
CA LYS A 92 -3.15 19.35 -1.29
C LYS A 92 -3.51 20.80 -0.99
N SER A 93 -4.48 21.04 -0.11
CA SER A 93 -4.91 22.41 0.27
C SER A 93 -3.88 23.16 1.13
N LYS A 94 -2.85 22.49 1.64
CA LYS A 94 -1.78 23.08 2.46
C LYS A 94 -0.51 23.36 1.66
N PHE A 95 -0.32 22.74 0.51
CA PHE A 95 0.82 23.00 -0.35
C PHE A 95 0.58 24.22 -1.23
N SER A 96 1.59 25.09 -1.37
CA SER A 96 1.57 26.20 -2.33
C SER A 96 1.76 25.74 -3.78
N VAL A 97 2.05 24.45 -3.99
CA VAL A 97 2.25 23.81 -5.30
C VAL A 97 1.04 22.94 -5.62
N ASP A 98 0.52 23.05 -6.84
CA ASP A 98 -0.57 22.19 -7.29
C ASP A 98 -0.09 20.76 -7.49
N ILE A 99 -0.50 19.88 -6.58
CA ILE A 99 -0.22 18.43 -6.64
C ILE A 99 -1.38 17.62 -7.20
N SER A 100 -2.31 18.23 -7.94
CA SER A 100 -3.45 17.54 -8.59
C SER A 100 -3.01 16.43 -9.53
N PHE A 101 -1.80 16.52 -10.12
CA PHE A 101 -1.24 15.49 -10.98
C PHE A 101 -1.03 14.14 -10.27
N LEU A 102 -1.04 14.11 -8.92
CA LEU A 102 -0.99 12.87 -8.15
C LEU A 102 -2.32 12.10 -8.21
N GLY A 103 -3.44 12.75 -8.54
CA GLY A 103 -4.77 12.11 -8.64
C GLY A 103 -4.78 10.92 -9.60
N PRO A 104 -4.31 11.09 -10.85
CA PRO A 104 -4.15 9.98 -11.80
C PRO A 104 -3.14 8.89 -11.39
N ILE A 105 -2.23 9.15 -10.43
CA ILE A 105 -1.27 8.14 -9.95
C ILE A 105 -1.96 7.11 -9.06
N THR A 106 -2.96 7.52 -8.29
CA THR A 106 -3.74 6.61 -7.43
C THR A 106 -4.34 5.42 -8.21
N PRO A 107 -5.11 5.60 -9.31
CA PRO A 107 -5.66 4.47 -10.07
C PRO A 107 -4.58 3.61 -10.73
N VAL A 108 -3.45 4.19 -11.16
CA VAL A 108 -2.29 3.41 -11.65
C VAL A 108 -1.76 2.49 -10.55
N GLY A 109 -1.61 3.00 -9.33
CA GLY A 109 -1.30 2.16 -8.16
C GLY A 109 -2.33 1.06 -7.94
N GLY A 110 -3.61 1.38 -8.09
CA GLY A 110 -4.72 0.42 -8.00
C GLY A 110 -4.59 -0.73 -9.00
N LEU A 111 -4.17 -0.44 -10.24
CA LEU A 111 -3.91 -1.49 -11.25
C LEU A 111 -2.79 -2.44 -10.82
N PHE A 112 -1.72 -1.93 -10.19
CA PHE A 112 -0.66 -2.78 -9.64
C PHE A 112 -1.15 -3.66 -8.49
N LEU A 113 -2.00 -3.12 -7.61
CA LEU A 113 -2.62 -3.89 -6.53
C LEU A 113 -3.50 -5.02 -7.09
N ILE A 114 -4.36 -4.71 -8.07
CA ILE A 114 -5.20 -5.69 -8.78
C ILE A 114 -4.33 -6.77 -9.43
N ALA A 115 -3.27 -6.37 -10.15
CA ALA A 115 -2.35 -7.30 -10.80
C ALA A 115 -1.63 -8.20 -9.78
N GLY A 116 -1.28 -7.68 -8.60
CA GLY A 116 -0.69 -8.45 -7.51
C GLY A 116 -1.62 -9.55 -7.01
N TRP A 117 -2.90 -9.22 -6.78
CA TRP A 117 -3.92 -10.20 -6.39
C TRP A 117 -4.19 -11.23 -7.49
N ALA A 118 -4.29 -10.79 -8.75
CA ALA A 118 -4.46 -11.69 -9.89
C ALA A 118 -3.28 -12.67 -10.03
N ALA A 119 -2.04 -12.19 -9.88
CA ALA A 119 -0.84 -13.01 -9.90
C ALA A 119 -0.79 -14.00 -8.73
N LEU A 120 -1.25 -13.58 -7.54
CA LEU A 120 -1.40 -14.46 -6.38
C LEU A 120 -2.42 -15.56 -6.64
N ALA A 121 -3.61 -15.23 -7.14
CA ALA A 121 -4.63 -16.20 -7.50
C ALA A 121 -4.13 -17.21 -8.56
N TYR A 122 -3.48 -16.71 -9.62
CA TYR A 122 -2.90 -17.55 -10.67
C TYR A 122 -1.81 -18.51 -10.13
N SER A 123 -1.07 -18.12 -9.09
CA SER A 123 -0.04 -18.96 -8.49
C SER A 123 -0.59 -20.22 -7.79
N TYR A 124 -1.87 -20.20 -7.41
CA TYR A 124 -2.57 -21.34 -6.83
C TYR A 124 -3.43 -22.09 -7.85
N TRP A 125 -3.94 -21.42 -8.88
CA TRP A 125 -4.78 -22.06 -9.89
C TRP A 125 -4.01 -23.05 -10.77
N LYS A 126 -2.75 -22.76 -11.12
CA LYS A 126 -1.92 -23.66 -11.95
C LYS A 126 -1.30 -24.85 -11.20
N LYS A 127 -1.94 -25.30 -10.12
CA LYS A 127 -1.60 -26.54 -9.43
C LYS A 127 -2.54 -27.66 -9.80
#